data_AF-A0A7W5P7Z6-F1
#
_entry.id   AF-A0A7W5P7Z6-F1
#
_cell.length_a   1.000
_cell.length_b   1.000
_cell.length_c   1.000
_cell.angle_alpha   90.00
_cell.angle_beta   90.00
_cell.angle_gamma   90.00
#
_symmetry.space_group_name_H-M   'P 1'
#
loop_
_entity.id
_entity.type
_entity.pdbx_description
1 polymer ?
#
loop_
_entity_poly.entity_id
_entity_poly.type
_entity_poly.pdbx_seq_one_letter_code
_entity_poly.pdbx_strand_id
1 'polypeptide(L)'
;MEERADDLDARTVMEELREAVRSSQLTQTAFAAALGTSQPRLSTYLSGAVSPSARFFVRVRRVGTALGDLHRLHLLSAPALGVALRLALTDGQEDWAFRLVVQGRDHLRLVLARHPHLIAGWTAPPLSSGRQDWDTLTASVTGHEFIEAGLEPPSWTAREPLGEPWTFTGVLLRPEEVRDATPAWLAALNIFLPERDLVTA
;
A
#
# COMPACT_ATOMS: atom_id res chain seq x y z
N MET A 1 7.83 -39.23 19.33
CA MET A 1 7.79 -39.02 17.86
C MET A 1 7.12 -37.68 17.54
N GLU A 2 6.05 -37.33 18.28
CA GLU A 2 5.32 -36.05 18.30
C GLU A 2 6.21 -34.81 18.48
N GLU A 3 7.13 -34.80 19.45
CA GLU A 3 8.04 -33.66 19.72
C GLU A 3 8.98 -33.29 18.55
N ARG A 4 9.31 -34.26 17.67
CA ARG A 4 10.11 -34.00 16.47
C ARG A 4 9.27 -33.44 15.32
N ALA A 5 7.97 -33.72 15.29
CA ALA A 5 7.05 -33.22 14.27
C ALA A 5 6.62 -31.78 14.59
N ASP A 6 6.30 -31.48 15.85
CA ASP A 6 5.97 -30.11 16.30
C ASP A 6 7.14 -29.14 16.08
N ASP A 7 8.37 -29.60 16.28
CA ASP A 7 9.58 -28.82 15.99
C ASP A 7 9.80 -28.61 14.47
N LEU A 8 9.42 -29.58 13.63
CA LEU A 8 9.48 -29.44 12.17
C LEU A 8 8.47 -28.43 11.64
N ASP A 9 7.24 -28.46 12.15
CA ASP A 9 6.17 -27.54 11.73
C ASP A 9 6.47 -26.11 12.17
N ALA A 10 6.94 -25.91 13.41
CA ALA A 10 7.37 -24.61 13.89
C ALA A 10 8.53 -24.04 13.05
N ARG A 11 9.52 -24.87 12.69
CA ARG A 11 10.63 -24.47 11.80
C ARG A 11 10.14 -24.10 10.41
N THR A 12 9.23 -24.89 9.83
CA THR A 12 8.64 -24.61 8.52
C THR A 12 7.91 -23.26 8.52
N VAL A 13 7.10 -22.99 9.55
CA VAL A 13 6.41 -21.70 9.71
C VAL A 13 7.39 -20.53 9.78
N MET A 14 8.48 -20.67 10.54
CA MET A 14 9.52 -19.63 10.64
C MET A 14 10.23 -19.39 9.31
N GLU A 15 10.53 -20.45 8.56
CA GLU A 15 11.18 -20.36 7.26
C GLU A 15 10.27 -19.66 6.24
N GLU A 16 8.99 -20.02 6.18
CA GLU A 16 8.02 -19.35 5.31
C GLU A 16 7.84 -17.87 5.68
N LEU A 17 7.81 -17.54 6.97
CA LEU A 17 7.77 -16.14 7.43
C LEU A 17 9.00 -15.35 6.97
N ARG A 18 10.20 -15.92 7.13
CA ARG A 18 11.45 -15.28 6.69
C ARG A 18 11.51 -15.11 5.19
N GLU A 19 11.03 -16.11 4.44
CA GLU A 19 10.95 -16.04 2.98
C GLU A 19 9.95 -14.98 2.52
N ALA A 20 8.78 -14.89 3.16
CA ALA A 20 7.79 -13.86 2.86
C ALA A 20 8.33 -12.44 3.08
N VAL A 21 9.10 -12.21 4.16
CA VAL A 21 9.78 -10.92 4.40
C VAL A 21 10.84 -10.64 3.32
N ARG A 22 11.67 -11.64 2.98
CA ARG A 22 12.76 -11.47 2.01
C ARG A 22 12.22 -11.20 0.61
N SER A 23 11.26 -11.99 0.15
CA SER A 23 10.67 -11.88 -1.17
C SER A 23 9.87 -10.59 -1.36
N SER A 24 9.27 -10.03 -0.30
CA SER A 24 8.52 -8.78 -0.40
C SER A 24 9.37 -7.54 -0.67
N GLN A 25 10.71 -7.61 -0.46
CA GLN A 25 11.64 -6.47 -0.57
C GLN A 25 11.25 -5.25 0.30
N LEU A 26 10.53 -5.50 1.39
CA LEU A 26 10.17 -4.47 2.35
C LEU A 26 11.10 -4.58 3.56
N THR A 27 11.26 -3.47 4.28
CA THR A 27 11.80 -3.56 5.63
C THR A 27 10.86 -4.36 6.53
N GLN A 28 11.39 -4.98 7.59
CA GLN A 28 10.57 -5.73 8.54
C GLN A 28 9.44 -4.88 9.14
N THR A 29 9.68 -3.58 9.35
CA THR A 29 8.66 -2.63 9.81
C THR A 29 7.55 -2.42 8.79
N ALA A 30 7.90 -2.20 7.51
CA ALA A 30 6.91 -2.03 6.45
C ALA A 30 6.11 -3.32 6.21
N PHE A 31 6.78 -4.48 6.23
CA PHE A 31 6.10 -5.77 6.11
C PHE A 31 5.16 -6.05 7.28
N ALA A 32 5.58 -5.76 8.52
CA ALA A 32 4.70 -5.88 9.69
C ALA A 32 3.44 -5.01 9.56
N ALA A 33 3.59 -3.76 9.12
CA ALA A 33 2.46 -2.86 8.88
C ALA A 33 1.50 -3.40 7.81
N ALA A 34 2.02 -3.90 6.68
CA ALA A 34 1.22 -4.54 5.63
C ALA A 34 0.42 -5.75 6.16
N LEU A 35 0.97 -6.47 7.15
CA LEU A 35 0.30 -7.57 7.82
C LEU A 35 -0.69 -7.12 8.91
N GLY A 36 -0.73 -5.84 9.27
CA GLY A 36 -1.56 -5.34 10.38
C GLY A 36 -1.01 -5.72 11.75
N THR A 37 0.31 -5.79 11.89
CA THR A 37 0.99 -6.08 13.17
C THR A 37 2.17 -5.14 13.40
N SER A 38 2.79 -5.22 14.58
CA SER A 38 3.95 -4.41 14.92
C SER A 38 5.26 -5.14 14.59
N GLN A 39 6.33 -4.39 14.32
CA GLN A 39 7.66 -4.96 14.08
C GLN A 39 8.16 -5.83 15.25
N PRO A 40 8.01 -5.43 16.54
CA PRO A 40 8.42 -6.30 17.65
C PRO A 40 7.66 -7.63 17.67
N ARG A 41 6.36 -7.62 17.39
CA ARG A 41 5.53 -8.84 17.34
C ARG A 41 5.86 -9.73 16.15
N LEU A 42 6.18 -9.14 14.99
CA LEU A 42 6.69 -9.90 13.86
C LEU A 42 8.05 -10.53 14.19
N SER A 43 8.92 -9.81 14.91
CA SER A 43 10.23 -10.31 15.33
C SER A 43 10.12 -11.55 16.22
N THR A 44 9.16 -11.59 17.16
CA THR A 44 8.95 -12.77 18.01
C THR A 44 8.47 -13.99 17.23
N TYR A 45 7.73 -13.81 16.13
CA TYR A 45 7.37 -14.89 15.21
C TYR A 45 8.59 -15.38 14.43
N LEU A 46 9.43 -14.47 13.95
CA LEU A 46 10.63 -14.80 13.18
C LEU A 46 11.73 -15.47 14.00
N SER A 47 11.78 -15.22 15.31
CA SER A 47 12.70 -15.89 16.24
C SER A 47 12.16 -17.21 16.79
N GLY A 48 10.88 -17.53 16.56
CA GLY A 48 10.22 -18.71 17.13
C GLY A 48 9.83 -18.57 18.60
N ALA A 49 10.06 -17.39 19.20
CA ALA A 49 9.68 -17.14 20.59
C ALA A 49 8.16 -17.21 20.81
N VAL A 50 7.38 -16.92 19.76
CA VAL A 50 5.91 -17.04 19.78
C VAL A 50 5.46 -17.72 18.49
N SER A 51 4.51 -18.64 18.60
CA SER A 51 3.83 -19.21 17.42
C SER A 51 2.75 -18.26 16.89
N PRO A 52 2.71 -17.94 15.59
CA PRO A 52 1.63 -17.16 15.02
C PRO A 52 0.32 -17.96 15.01
N SER A 53 -0.82 -17.25 15.02
CA SER A 53 -2.11 -17.93 14.77
C SER A 53 -2.20 -18.37 13.31
N ALA A 54 -2.96 -19.44 13.05
CA ALA A 54 -3.20 -19.92 11.68
C ALA A 54 -3.74 -18.82 10.76
N ARG A 55 -4.66 -17.97 11.26
CA ARG A 55 -5.18 -16.82 10.51
C ARG A 55 -4.08 -15.82 10.13
N PHE A 56 -3.16 -15.52 11.05
CA PHE A 56 -2.04 -14.64 10.78
C PHE A 56 -1.11 -15.24 9.73
N PHE A 57 -0.80 -16.54 9.84
CA PHE A 57 0.07 -17.23 8.89
C PHE A 57 -0.53 -17.32 7.48
N VAL A 58 -1.84 -17.57 7.36
CA VAL A 58 -2.54 -17.51 6.07
C VAL A 58 -2.44 -16.10 5.44
N ARG A 59 -2.55 -15.04 6.27
CA ARG A 59 -2.34 -13.66 5.80
C ARG A 59 -0.91 -13.42 5.34
N VAL A 60 0.09 -13.91 6.08
CA VAL A 60 1.51 -13.84 5.70
C VAL A 60 1.74 -14.45 4.33
N ARG A 61 1.24 -15.67 4.09
CA ARG A 61 1.39 -16.33 2.78
C ARG A 61 0.71 -15.53 1.68
N ARG A 62 -0.55 -15.16 1.87
CA ARG A 62 -1.33 -14.43 0.85
C ARG A 62 -0.72 -13.07 0.50
N VAL A 63 -0.34 -12.28 1.50
CA VAL A 63 0.23 -10.94 1.29
C VAL A 63 1.68 -11.05 0.84
N GLY A 64 2.49 -11.91 1.45
CA GLY A 64 3.90 -12.12 1.11
C GLY A 64 4.09 -12.57 -0.33
N THR A 65 3.33 -13.57 -0.78
CA THR A 65 3.38 -14.02 -2.19
C THR A 65 2.99 -12.88 -3.13
N ALA A 66 1.88 -12.18 -2.88
CA ALA A 66 1.47 -11.08 -3.75
C ALA A 66 2.52 -9.95 -3.81
N LEU A 67 3.14 -9.59 -2.68
CA LEU A 67 4.19 -8.58 -2.65
C LEU A 67 5.44 -9.03 -3.42
N GLY A 68 5.88 -10.27 -3.22
CA GLY A 68 7.03 -10.80 -3.93
C GLY A 68 6.80 -10.93 -5.43
N ASP A 69 5.59 -11.28 -5.85
CA ASP A 69 5.22 -11.42 -7.26
C ASP A 69 5.11 -10.05 -7.93
N LEU A 70 4.48 -9.07 -7.28
CA LEU A 70 4.44 -7.68 -7.76
C LEU A 70 5.86 -7.12 -7.92
N HIS A 71 6.74 -7.35 -6.94
CA HIS A 71 8.14 -6.95 -7.04
C HIS A 71 8.84 -7.56 -8.26
N ARG A 72 8.67 -8.86 -8.51
CA ARG A 72 9.26 -9.54 -9.68
C ARG A 72 8.71 -9.02 -11.02
N LEU A 73 7.47 -8.53 -11.03
CA LEU A 73 6.85 -7.92 -12.21
C LEU A 73 7.16 -6.43 -12.34
N HIS A 74 7.97 -5.85 -11.44
CA HIS A 74 8.24 -4.41 -11.36
C HIS A 74 6.97 -3.56 -11.19
N LEU A 75 5.94 -4.14 -10.57
CA LEU A 75 4.71 -3.45 -10.23
C LEU A 75 4.75 -2.99 -8.78
N LEU A 76 4.22 -1.79 -8.54
CA LEU A 76 4.06 -1.27 -7.18
C LEU A 76 2.96 -2.05 -6.46
N SER A 77 3.14 -2.18 -5.16
CA SER A 77 2.10 -2.55 -4.20
C SER A 77 1.79 -1.34 -3.32
N ALA A 78 0.66 -1.34 -2.62
CA ALA A 78 0.36 -0.26 -1.68
C ALA A 78 1.46 -0.10 -0.61
N PRO A 79 1.95 -1.17 0.06
CA PRO A 79 3.07 -1.07 1.00
C PRO A 79 4.36 -0.50 0.40
N ALA A 80 4.73 -0.91 -0.82
CA ALA A 80 5.93 -0.39 -1.48
C ALA A 80 5.77 1.09 -1.86
N LEU A 81 4.59 1.49 -2.33
CA LEU A 81 4.26 2.88 -2.62
C LEU A 81 4.37 3.75 -1.35
N GLY A 82 3.82 3.30 -0.21
CA GLY A 82 3.93 4.03 1.05
C GLY A 82 5.38 4.27 1.51
N VAL A 83 6.26 3.27 1.33
CA VAL A 83 7.70 3.41 1.61
C VAL A 83 8.35 4.42 0.66
N ALA A 84 8.08 4.31 -0.65
CA ALA A 84 8.63 5.21 -1.65
C ALA A 84 8.18 6.67 -1.45
N LEU A 85 6.89 6.88 -1.12
CA LEU A 85 6.33 8.20 -0.81
C LEU A 85 7.00 8.81 0.41
N ARG A 86 7.15 8.03 1.50
CA ARG A 86 7.82 8.52 2.70
C ARG A 86 9.23 9.03 2.40
N LEU A 87 10.00 8.28 1.61
CA LEU A 87 11.36 8.67 1.22
C LEU A 87 11.34 9.95 0.38
N ALA A 88 10.52 9.99 -0.68
CA ALA A 88 10.40 11.16 -1.54
C ALA A 88 10.04 12.43 -0.77
N LEU A 89 9.06 12.35 0.14
CA LEU A 89 8.60 13.49 0.92
C LEU A 89 9.59 13.92 2.00
N THR A 90 10.32 12.97 2.60
CA THR A 90 11.42 13.29 3.54
C THR A 90 12.50 14.10 2.84
N ASP A 91 12.75 13.82 1.56
CA ASP A 91 13.73 14.52 0.73
C ASP A 91 13.16 15.78 0.06
N GLY A 92 11.90 16.16 0.35
CA GLY A 92 11.25 17.34 -0.23
C GLY A 92 10.86 17.22 -1.70
N GLN A 93 10.82 16.00 -2.26
CA GLN A 93 10.57 15.74 -3.68
C GLN A 93 9.08 15.52 -3.97
N GLU A 94 8.26 16.54 -3.76
CA GLU A 94 6.79 16.43 -3.94
C GLU A 94 6.37 16.08 -5.37
N ASP A 95 7.04 16.61 -6.39
CA ASP A 95 6.77 16.26 -7.80
C ASP A 95 7.05 14.77 -8.07
N TRP A 96 8.08 14.22 -7.44
CA TRP A 96 8.38 12.79 -7.55
C TRP A 96 7.37 11.95 -6.78
N ALA A 97 6.97 12.40 -5.59
CA ALA A 97 5.90 11.75 -4.81
C ALA A 97 4.59 11.70 -5.61
N PHE A 98 4.24 12.78 -6.33
CA PHE A 98 3.08 12.79 -7.22
C PHE A 98 3.19 11.74 -8.32
N ARG A 99 4.33 11.70 -9.03
CA ARG A 99 4.58 10.68 -10.06
C ARG A 99 4.48 9.26 -9.51
N LEU A 100 4.92 9.02 -8.27
CA LEU A 100 4.77 7.73 -7.60
C LEU A 100 3.29 7.36 -7.36
N VAL A 101 2.43 8.31 -6.96
CA VAL A 101 0.98 8.06 -6.80
C VAL A 101 0.35 7.71 -8.15
N VAL A 102 0.65 8.48 -9.21
CA VAL A 102 0.12 8.24 -10.56
C VAL A 102 0.60 6.88 -11.09
N GLN A 103 1.89 6.57 -10.96
CA GLN A 103 2.41 5.26 -11.34
C GLN A 103 1.78 4.13 -10.51
N GLY A 104 1.58 4.35 -9.21
CA GLY A 104 0.90 3.41 -8.33
C GLY A 104 -0.53 3.12 -8.78
N ARG A 105 -1.28 4.17 -9.15
CA ARG A 105 -2.62 4.06 -9.72
C ARG A 105 -2.64 3.20 -10.98
N ASP A 106 -1.72 3.45 -11.92
CA ASP A 106 -1.66 2.69 -13.17
C ASP A 106 -1.30 1.21 -12.92
N HIS A 107 -0.36 0.95 -12.01
CA HIS A 107 -0.03 -0.40 -11.59
C HIS A 107 -1.21 -1.10 -10.91
N LEU A 108 -1.97 -0.40 -10.06
CA LEU A 108 -3.20 -0.93 -9.47
C LEU A 108 -4.23 -1.29 -10.55
N ARG A 109 -4.49 -0.40 -11.51
CA ARG A 109 -5.41 -0.66 -12.63
C ARG A 109 -4.98 -1.89 -13.42
N LEU A 110 -3.68 -2.03 -13.70
CA LEU A 110 -3.14 -3.21 -14.35
C LEU A 110 -3.35 -4.49 -13.51
N VAL A 111 -3.13 -4.42 -12.19
CA VAL A 111 -3.38 -5.55 -11.28
C VAL A 111 -4.84 -5.95 -11.27
N LEU A 112 -5.76 -4.98 -11.14
CA LEU A 112 -7.20 -5.23 -11.13
C LEU A 112 -7.67 -5.86 -12.45
N ALA A 113 -7.15 -5.41 -13.59
CA ALA A 113 -7.56 -5.89 -14.90
C ALA A 113 -6.89 -7.21 -15.33
N ARG A 114 -5.60 -7.43 -14.98
CA ARG A 114 -4.77 -8.50 -15.56
C ARG A 114 -4.16 -9.45 -14.54
N HIS A 115 -4.03 -9.05 -13.28
CA HIS A 115 -3.40 -9.86 -12.24
C HIS A 115 -4.22 -9.91 -10.95
N PRO A 116 -5.51 -10.28 -10.98
CA PRO A 116 -6.37 -10.23 -9.79
C PRO A 116 -5.88 -11.12 -8.62
N HIS A 117 -5.08 -12.16 -8.90
CA HIS A 117 -4.43 -12.97 -7.87
C HIS A 117 -3.41 -12.18 -7.03
N LEU A 118 -2.92 -11.03 -7.51
CA LEU A 118 -1.98 -10.15 -6.82
C LEU A 118 -2.66 -9.03 -6.02
N ILE A 119 -4.00 -8.98 -6.01
CA ILE A 119 -4.76 -7.92 -5.33
C ILE A 119 -4.42 -7.80 -3.84
N ALA A 120 -3.93 -8.88 -3.21
CA ALA A 120 -3.52 -8.86 -1.81
C ALA A 120 -2.42 -7.81 -1.52
N GLY A 121 -1.56 -7.48 -2.50
CA GLY A 121 -0.56 -6.41 -2.37
C GLY A 121 -1.15 -4.99 -2.35
N TRP A 122 -2.39 -4.82 -2.81
CA TRP A 122 -3.11 -3.54 -2.79
C TRP A 122 -4.18 -3.47 -1.69
N THR A 123 -4.68 -4.62 -1.22
CA THR A 123 -5.52 -4.68 -0.01
C THR A 123 -4.72 -4.53 1.29
N ALA A 124 -3.41 -4.79 1.26
CA ALA A 124 -2.54 -4.58 2.41
C ALA A 124 -2.28 -3.08 2.63
N PRO A 125 -2.42 -2.57 3.87
CA PRO A 125 -2.26 -1.14 4.13
C PRO A 125 -0.79 -0.70 3.95
N PRO A 126 -0.57 0.50 3.38
CA PRO A 126 0.74 1.13 3.38
C PRO A 126 1.16 1.61 4.77
N LEU A 127 2.46 1.83 4.96
CA LEU A 127 2.92 2.72 6.02
C LEU A 127 2.49 4.16 5.70
N SER A 128 2.26 4.97 6.74
CA SER A 128 2.10 6.41 6.58
C SER A 128 3.35 7.01 5.94
N SER A 129 3.13 7.91 4.98
CA SER A 129 4.17 8.74 4.38
C SER A 129 4.72 9.79 5.35
N GLY A 130 4.06 9.99 6.50
CA GLY A 130 4.37 11.06 7.45
C GLY A 130 3.60 12.35 7.17
N ARG A 131 2.84 12.43 6.08
CA ARG A 131 1.97 13.55 5.76
C ARG A 131 0.55 13.09 5.43
N GLN A 132 -0.44 13.70 6.09
CA GLN A 132 -1.83 13.29 6.00
C GLN A 132 -2.45 13.55 4.62
N ASP A 133 -2.06 14.62 3.95
CA ASP A 133 -2.50 14.98 2.59
C ASP A 133 -2.14 13.88 1.58
N TRP A 134 -0.88 13.42 1.57
CA TRP A 134 -0.39 12.34 0.70
C TRP A 134 -0.98 10.97 1.04
N ASP A 135 -1.14 10.68 2.33
CA ASP A 135 -1.80 9.45 2.80
C ASP A 135 -3.27 9.40 2.37
N THR A 136 -3.95 10.55 2.43
CA THR A 136 -5.35 10.68 2.02
C THR A 136 -5.46 10.55 0.50
N LEU A 137 -4.65 11.27 -0.29
CA LEU A 137 -4.62 11.14 -1.74
C LEU A 137 -4.42 9.69 -2.19
N THR A 138 -3.42 9.01 -1.62
CA THR A 138 -3.09 7.62 -1.96
C THR A 138 -4.26 6.68 -1.63
N ALA A 139 -4.88 6.87 -0.47
CA ALA A 139 -6.07 6.12 -0.06
C ALA A 139 -7.26 6.37 -1.00
N SER A 140 -7.55 7.63 -1.33
CA SER A 140 -8.68 8.01 -2.18
C SER A 140 -8.52 7.45 -3.60
N VAL A 141 -7.34 7.61 -4.21
CA VAL A 141 -7.04 7.08 -5.54
C VAL A 141 -7.19 5.55 -5.54
N THR A 142 -6.59 4.87 -4.56
CA THR A 142 -6.70 3.41 -4.45
C THR A 142 -8.16 2.98 -4.30
N GLY A 143 -8.90 3.59 -3.38
CA GLY A 143 -10.30 3.24 -3.13
C GLY A 143 -11.18 3.48 -4.35
N HIS A 144 -10.96 4.58 -5.07
CA HIS A 144 -11.66 4.89 -6.31
C HIS A 144 -11.43 3.83 -7.39
N GLU A 145 -10.18 3.39 -7.63
CA GLU A 145 -9.91 2.36 -8.63
C GLU A 145 -10.53 0.99 -8.28
N PHE A 146 -10.65 0.65 -6.98
CA PHE A 146 -11.41 -0.54 -6.57
C PHE A 146 -12.90 -0.41 -6.90
N ILE A 147 -13.50 0.76 -6.64
CA ILE A 147 -14.92 1.04 -6.96
C ILE A 147 -15.16 0.97 -8.47
N GLU A 148 -14.29 1.60 -9.27
CA GLU A 148 -14.37 1.57 -10.74
C GLU A 148 -14.24 0.15 -11.30
N ALA A 149 -13.47 -0.71 -10.63
CA ALA A 149 -13.39 -2.13 -10.96
C ALA A 149 -14.56 -2.99 -10.44
N GLY A 150 -15.56 -2.37 -9.78
CA GLY A 150 -16.71 -3.07 -9.20
C GLY A 150 -16.39 -3.90 -7.96
N LEU A 151 -15.32 -3.56 -7.24
CA LEU A 151 -14.85 -4.25 -6.04
C LEU A 151 -15.06 -3.41 -4.78
N GLU A 152 -15.14 -4.09 -3.63
CA GLU A 152 -15.13 -3.41 -2.34
C GLU A 152 -13.74 -2.83 -2.04
N PRO A 153 -13.63 -1.53 -1.69
CA PRO A 153 -12.36 -0.91 -1.32
C PRO A 153 -11.73 -1.54 -0.07
N PRO A 154 -10.39 -1.61 0.01
CA PRO A 154 -9.72 -1.98 1.25
C PRO A 154 -10.09 -1.02 2.39
N SER A 155 -10.30 -1.51 3.61
CA SER A 155 -10.73 -0.66 4.74
C SER A 155 -9.80 0.53 5.05
N TRP A 156 -8.51 0.44 4.69
CA TRP A 156 -7.54 1.52 4.89
C TRP A 156 -7.71 2.69 3.92
N THR A 157 -8.48 2.51 2.84
CA THR A 157 -8.80 3.58 1.88
C THR A 157 -9.94 4.48 2.35
N ALA A 158 -10.70 4.06 3.37
CA ALA A 158 -11.69 4.91 4.02
C ALA A 158 -10.99 5.99 4.84
N ARG A 159 -11.14 7.25 4.42
CA ARG A 159 -10.51 8.42 5.06
C ARG A 159 -11.55 9.50 5.32
N GLU A 160 -11.36 10.19 6.43
CA GLU A 160 -12.03 11.45 6.71
C GLU A 160 -11.47 12.54 5.77
N PRO A 161 -12.28 13.55 5.40
CA PRO A 161 -11.77 14.72 4.68
C PRO A 161 -10.63 15.41 5.44
N LEU A 162 -9.70 16.02 4.69
CA LEU A 162 -8.65 16.85 5.30
C LEU A 162 -9.27 18.03 6.05
N GLY A 163 -8.68 18.40 7.19
CA GLY A 163 -9.15 19.54 7.99
C GLY A 163 -9.02 20.88 7.26
N GLU A 164 -8.03 20.98 6.37
CA GLU A 164 -7.81 22.14 5.50
C GLU A 164 -7.76 21.69 4.03
N PRO A 165 -8.32 22.47 3.09
CA PRO A 165 -8.17 22.25 1.65
C PRO A 165 -6.71 22.12 1.22
N TRP A 166 -6.35 20.98 0.66
CA TRP A 166 -5.04 20.76 0.06
C TRP A 166 -5.14 20.84 -1.46
N THR A 167 -4.42 21.79 -2.05
CA THR A 167 -4.35 21.97 -3.51
C THR A 167 -2.96 21.59 -3.98
N PHE A 168 -2.86 20.57 -4.84
CA PHE A 168 -1.58 20.19 -5.43
C PHE A 168 -1.25 21.15 -6.58
N THR A 169 -0.29 22.05 -6.37
CA THR A 169 0.09 23.10 -7.33
C THR A 169 1.19 22.66 -8.29
N GLY A 170 1.10 21.43 -8.81
CA GLY A 170 2.14 20.85 -9.69
C GLY A 170 2.19 21.42 -11.10
N VAL A 171 1.15 22.14 -11.56
CA VAL A 171 1.10 22.66 -12.94
C VAL A 171 0.29 23.95 -12.99
N LEU A 172 0.93 25.03 -13.50
CA LEU A 172 0.50 26.31 -14.15
C LEU A 172 -0.94 26.86 -14.07
N LEU A 173 -1.91 26.19 -13.47
CA LEU A 173 -3.29 26.63 -13.30
C LEU A 173 -3.45 27.51 -12.06
N ARG A 174 -4.39 28.45 -12.14
CA ARG A 174 -4.83 29.23 -10.98
C ARG A 174 -5.64 28.33 -10.04
N PRO A 175 -5.68 28.62 -8.72
CA PRO A 175 -6.42 27.79 -7.75
C PRO A 175 -7.90 27.55 -8.08
N GLU A 176 -8.57 28.51 -8.71
CA GLU A 176 -9.97 28.38 -9.15
C GLU A 176 -10.12 27.34 -10.27
N GLU A 177 -9.21 27.35 -11.24
CA GLU A 177 -9.19 26.40 -12.37
C GLU A 177 -8.89 24.97 -11.90
N VAL A 178 -8.07 24.83 -10.85
CA VAL A 178 -7.83 23.53 -10.22
C VAL A 178 -9.10 22.98 -9.56
N ARG A 179 -9.86 23.84 -8.84
CA ARG A 179 -11.11 23.42 -8.19
C ARG A 179 -12.15 22.94 -9.20
N ASP A 180 -12.33 23.68 -10.30
CA ASP A 180 -13.29 23.31 -11.35
C ASP A 180 -12.91 22.01 -12.07
N ALA A 181 -11.60 21.75 -12.21
CA ALA A 181 -11.08 20.54 -12.85
C ALA A 181 -10.94 19.34 -11.88
N THR A 182 -11.25 19.52 -10.59
CA THR A 182 -11.10 18.47 -9.57
C THR A 182 -12.29 17.51 -9.60
N PRO A 183 -12.06 16.17 -9.69
CA PRO A 183 -13.12 15.18 -9.54
C PRO A 183 -13.87 15.30 -8.21
N ALA A 184 -15.19 15.09 -8.25
CA ALA A 184 -16.04 15.20 -7.06
C ALA A 184 -15.59 14.31 -5.89
N TRP A 185 -15.04 13.13 -6.17
CA TRP A 185 -14.57 12.19 -5.16
C TRP A 185 -13.30 12.66 -4.43
N LEU A 186 -12.47 13.51 -5.07
CA LEU A 186 -11.33 14.17 -4.41
C LEU A 186 -11.77 15.42 -3.66
N ALA A 187 -12.63 16.23 -4.27
CA ALA A 187 -13.16 17.44 -3.67
C ALA A 187 -13.90 17.15 -2.34
N ALA A 188 -14.62 16.03 -2.27
CA ALA A 188 -15.28 15.56 -1.04
C ALA A 188 -14.31 15.29 0.12
N LEU A 189 -13.03 15.08 -0.17
CA LEU A 189 -11.97 14.82 0.82
C LEU A 189 -11.06 16.04 1.03
N ASN A 190 -11.47 17.21 0.56
CA ASN A 190 -10.68 18.45 0.59
C ASN A 190 -9.34 18.34 -0.16
N ILE A 191 -9.29 17.49 -1.19
CA ILE A 191 -8.14 17.37 -2.10
C ILE A 191 -8.51 18.00 -3.44
N PHE A 192 -7.67 18.94 -3.90
CA PHE A 192 -7.90 19.68 -5.13
C PHE A 192 -6.71 19.50 -6.09
N LEU A 193 -6.96 18.76 -7.16
CA LEU A 193 -6.03 18.56 -8.28
C LEU A 193 -6.83 18.17 -9.53
N PRO A 194 -6.40 18.61 -10.74
CA PRO A 194 -7.10 18.30 -11.98
C PRO A 194 -7.13 16.80 -12.29
N GLU A 195 -8.26 16.27 -12.77
CA GLU A 195 -8.37 14.85 -13.13
C GLU A 195 -7.34 14.41 -14.18
N ARG A 196 -7.05 15.29 -15.14
CA ARG A 196 -6.07 15.05 -16.21
C ARG A 196 -4.66 14.78 -15.67
N ASP A 197 -4.34 15.29 -14.48
CA ASP A 197 -3.02 15.12 -13.87
C ASP A 197 -2.89 13.75 -13.19
N LEU A 198 -4.00 13.02 -12.98
CA LEU A 198 -4.00 11.64 -12.50
C LEU A 198 -3.71 10.60 -13.58
N VAL A 199 -3.65 11.02 -14.85
CA VAL A 199 -3.44 10.14 -16.00
C VAL A 199 -1.99 10.29 -16.46
N THR A 200 -1.29 9.18 -16.66
CA THR A 200 0.02 9.20 -17.32
C THR A 200 -0.18 9.64 -18.76
N ALA A 201 0.47 10.75 -19.16
CA ALA A 201 0.43 11.30 -20.51
C ALA A 201 1.05 10.38 -21.58
#